data_AF-A0A661KNP0-F1
#
_entry.id   AF-A0A661KNP0-F1
#
_cell.length_a   1.000
_cell.length_b   1.000
_cell.length_c   1.000
_cell.angle_alpha   90.00
_cell.angle_beta   90.00
_cell.angle_gamma   90.00
#
_symmetry.space_group_name_H-M   'P 1'
#
loop_
_entity.id
_entity.type
_entity.pdbx_description
1 polymer ?
#
loop_
_entity_poly.entity_id
_entity_poly.type
_entity_poly.pdbx_seq_one_letter_code
_entity_poly.pdbx_strand_id
1 'polypeptide(L)'
;SIQKNVPVTVPIVVDCKIALSMLNNLLDEEGLEDVEEIRKEWLEKIEDWKKSKPLTYKQEKDEIKPQYVIETLYHLTKGEAIVATEVGQNQMWTAQFYKFHKPNHFITSGGLGCMGYGFPASIGAKVACPDKIVVDIAGDGSIQMNIQELATAVQNNIHVKVIILNNSYLGMVRQWQELFYEKRYSHTYLSYAPDFVKLAEAYGAVGMRVTKPEEVKPALEKALSTENVGLVDIRRPPEEKVFPMVPAGSPITEMILV
;
A
#
# COMPACT_ATOMS: atom_id res chain seq x y z
N SER A 1 -15.53 13.02 -18.21
CA SER A 1 -16.90 13.53 -17.99
C SER A 1 -16.90 14.42 -16.76
N ILE A 2 -17.37 15.67 -16.90
CA ILE A 2 -17.48 16.66 -15.83
C ILE A 2 -18.90 16.60 -15.26
N GLN A 3 -19.06 16.78 -13.94
CA GLN A 3 -20.35 16.66 -13.23
C GLN A 3 -20.99 15.26 -13.24
N LYS A 4 -20.19 14.20 -13.38
CA LYS A 4 -20.72 12.82 -13.43
C LYS A 4 -21.41 12.39 -12.12
N ASN A 5 -20.84 12.73 -10.97
CA ASN A 5 -21.30 12.27 -9.65
C ASN A 5 -21.76 13.42 -8.74
N VAL A 6 -21.19 14.62 -8.90
CA VAL A 6 -21.47 15.80 -8.09
C VAL A 6 -21.59 17.03 -8.97
N PRO A 7 -22.53 17.97 -8.71
CA PRO A 7 -22.60 19.25 -9.40
C PRO A 7 -21.32 20.07 -9.23
N VAL A 8 -20.96 20.87 -10.24
CA VAL A 8 -19.75 21.70 -10.27
C VAL A 8 -20.17 23.14 -10.57
N THR A 9 -19.89 24.06 -9.65
CA THR A 9 -20.24 25.48 -9.79
C THR A 9 -19.44 26.17 -10.90
N VAL A 10 -18.13 25.94 -10.97
CA VAL A 10 -17.23 26.54 -11.97
C VAL A 10 -16.37 25.45 -12.59
N PRO A 11 -16.74 24.90 -13.77
CA PRO A 11 -15.95 23.89 -14.44
C PRO A 11 -14.77 24.52 -15.20
N ILE A 12 -13.57 24.02 -14.95
CA ILE A 12 -12.34 24.40 -15.68
C ILE A 12 -11.95 23.21 -16.57
N VAL A 13 -12.09 23.35 -17.89
CA VAL A 13 -11.88 22.28 -18.87
C VAL A 13 -10.55 22.47 -19.59
N VAL A 14 -9.47 22.11 -18.92
CA VAL A 14 -8.09 22.18 -19.45
C VAL A 14 -7.24 21.14 -18.70
N ASP A 15 -6.05 20.82 -19.23
CA ASP A 15 -5.06 20.05 -18.49
C ASP A 15 -4.76 20.71 -17.13
N CYS A 16 -4.74 19.89 -16.06
CA CYS A 16 -4.63 20.38 -14.69
C CYS A 16 -3.33 21.14 -14.44
N LYS A 17 -2.21 20.72 -15.04
CA LYS A 17 -0.92 21.40 -14.88
C LYS A 17 -0.94 22.78 -15.51
N ILE A 18 -1.55 22.91 -16.69
CA ILE A 18 -1.72 24.20 -17.36
C ILE A 18 -2.64 25.10 -16.52
N ALA A 19 -3.78 24.58 -16.07
CA ALA A 19 -4.73 25.32 -15.24
C ALA A 19 -4.09 25.87 -13.97
N LEU A 20 -3.36 25.04 -13.23
CA LEU A 20 -2.67 25.44 -11.99
C LEU A 20 -1.59 26.47 -12.26
N SER A 21 -0.86 26.37 -13.38
CA SER A 21 0.16 27.37 -13.74
C SER A 21 -0.45 28.74 -13.99
N MET A 22 -1.60 28.79 -14.68
CA MET A 22 -2.34 30.04 -14.91
C MET A 22 -2.93 30.59 -13.62
N LEU A 23 -3.53 29.74 -12.78
CA LEU A 23 -4.08 30.15 -11.48
C LEU A 23 -2.99 30.73 -10.58
N ASN A 24 -1.80 30.11 -10.52
CA ASN A 24 -0.69 30.64 -9.73
C ASN A 24 -0.28 32.04 -10.20
N ASN A 25 -0.14 32.26 -11.51
CA ASN A 25 0.18 33.59 -12.03
C ASN A 25 -0.90 34.64 -11.66
N LEU A 26 -2.18 34.27 -11.75
CA LEU A 26 -3.28 35.15 -11.34
C LEU A 26 -3.25 35.46 -9.85
N LEU A 27 -2.89 34.47 -9.01
CA LEU A 27 -2.74 34.67 -7.57
C LEU A 27 -1.56 35.61 -7.25
N ASP A 28 -0.47 35.50 -8.00
CA ASP A 28 0.71 36.38 -7.87
C ASP A 28 0.37 37.82 -8.29
N GLU A 29 -0.42 37.99 -9.36
CA GLU A 29 -0.88 39.29 -9.86
C GLU A 29 -1.88 39.97 -8.92
N GLU A 30 -2.81 39.20 -8.35
CA GLU A 30 -3.83 39.72 -7.41
C GLU A 30 -3.18 40.22 -6.11
N GLY A 31 -2.03 39.65 -5.73
CA GLY A 31 -1.30 40.06 -4.53
C GLY A 31 -2.12 39.83 -3.26
N LEU A 32 -2.52 38.58 -3.01
CA LEU A 32 -3.37 38.24 -1.87
C LEU A 32 -2.68 38.56 -0.52
N GLU A 33 -3.13 39.64 0.13
CA GLU A 33 -2.71 40.01 1.48
C GLU A 33 -3.47 39.20 2.54
N ASP A 34 -2.86 38.99 3.71
CA ASP A 34 -3.45 38.39 4.91
C ASP A 34 -4.02 36.96 4.76
N VAL A 35 -3.68 36.21 3.71
CA VAL A 35 -4.17 34.83 3.46
C VAL A 35 -3.91 33.90 4.64
N GLU A 36 -2.76 34.04 5.28
CA GLU A 36 -2.34 33.24 6.42
C GLU A 36 -3.23 33.49 7.63
N GLU A 37 -3.56 34.76 7.90
CA GLU A 37 -4.45 35.14 9.00
C GLU A 37 -5.89 34.69 8.71
N ILE A 38 -6.37 34.86 7.46
CA ILE A 38 -7.71 34.41 7.03
C ILE A 38 -7.87 32.89 7.20
N ARG A 39 -6.82 32.11 6.95
CA ARG A 39 -6.86 30.63 7.03
C ARG A 39 -6.51 30.07 8.40
N LYS A 40 -6.05 30.90 9.33
CA LYS A 40 -5.51 30.47 10.62
C LYS A 40 -6.47 29.59 11.41
N GLU A 41 -7.70 30.04 11.64
CA GLU A 41 -8.73 29.28 12.38
C GLU A 41 -8.99 27.91 11.73
N TRP A 42 -9.04 27.87 10.40
CA TRP A 42 -9.24 26.63 9.66
C TRP A 42 -8.07 25.66 9.77
N LEU A 43 -6.83 26.17 9.68
CA LEU A 43 -5.62 25.36 9.83
C LEU A 43 -5.46 24.83 11.25
N GLU A 44 -5.76 25.64 12.28
CA GLU A 44 -5.79 25.21 13.68
C GLU A 44 -6.77 24.05 13.88
N LYS A 45 -7.98 24.16 13.31
CA LYS A 45 -8.98 23.08 13.34
C LYS A 45 -8.49 21.80 12.67
N ILE A 46 -7.79 21.89 11.54
CA ILE A 46 -7.19 20.73 10.86
C ILE A 46 -6.12 20.08 11.75
N GLU A 47 -5.28 20.87 12.40
CA GLU A 47 -4.26 20.34 13.31
C GLU A 47 -4.87 19.65 14.53
N ASP A 48 -5.96 20.19 15.07
CA ASP A 48 -6.72 19.54 16.14
C ASP A 48 -7.32 18.21 15.69
N TRP A 49 -7.89 18.13 14.48
CA TRP A 49 -8.38 16.87 13.94
C TRP A 49 -7.29 15.83 13.75
N LYS A 50 -6.13 16.21 13.19
CA LYS A 50 -4.97 15.31 13.04
C LYS A 50 -4.50 14.74 14.38
N LYS A 51 -4.49 15.55 15.44
CA LYS A 51 -4.12 15.11 16.80
C LYS A 51 -5.18 14.24 17.45
N SER A 52 -6.46 14.50 17.19
CA SER A 52 -7.57 13.83 17.87
C SER A 52 -7.68 12.34 17.52
N LYS A 53 -7.40 11.97 16.26
CA LYS A 53 -7.58 10.61 15.73
C LYS A 53 -6.43 10.23 14.78
N PRO A 54 -5.20 10.10 15.29
CA PRO A 54 -4.07 9.71 14.47
C PRO A 54 -4.24 8.26 13.98
N LEU A 55 -3.70 7.99 12.79
CA LEU A 55 -3.57 6.64 12.29
C LEU A 55 -2.56 5.89 13.19
N THR A 56 -3.04 4.89 13.92
CA THR A 56 -2.25 4.16 14.91
C THR A 56 -2.54 2.66 14.85
N TYR A 57 -1.63 1.88 15.40
CA TYR A 57 -1.77 0.45 15.65
C TYR A 57 -0.94 0.10 16.89
N LYS A 58 -1.23 -1.03 17.52
CA LYS A 58 -0.46 -1.54 18.66
C LYS A 58 0.38 -2.73 18.21
N GLN A 59 1.70 -2.57 18.24
CA GLN A 59 2.62 -3.68 18.02
C GLN A 59 2.60 -4.58 19.26
N GLU A 60 2.12 -5.82 19.07
CA GLU A 60 2.15 -6.83 20.13
C GLU A 60 3.53 -7.50 20.18
N LYS A 61 3.87 -8.09 21.34
CA LYS A 61 5.22 -8.65 21.58
C LYS A 61 5.54 -9.84 20.67
N ASP A 62 4.54 -10.70 20.43
CA ASP A 62 4.74 -12.00 19.79
C ASP A 62 4.10 -12.10 18.38
N GLU A 63 3.47 -11.03 17.89
CA GLU A 63 2.77 -10.99 16.61
C GLU A 63 3.34 -9.94 15.68
N ILE A 64 3.51 -10.27 14.40
CA ILE A 64 3.92 -9.28 13.39
C ILE A 64 2.68 -8.50 12.94
N LYS A 65 2.63 -7.20 13.26
CA LYS A 65 1.60 -6.32 12.68
C LYS A 65 2.01 -5.92 11.27
N PRO A 66 1.11 -6.01 10.27
CA PRO A 66 1.42 -5.61 8.90
C PRO A 66 1.81 -4.13 8.81
N GLN A 67 1.19 -3.26 9.63
CA GLN A 67 1.54 -1.85 9.74
C GLN A 67 3.02 -1.65 10.12
N TYR A 68 3.52 -2.43 11.09
CA TYR A 68 4.92 -2.41 11.52
C TYR A 68 5.89 -2.78 10.40
N VAL A 69 5.53 -3.75 9.56
CA VAL A 69 6.34 -4.13 8.39
C VAL A 69 6.43 -2.96 7.41
N ILE A 70 5.30 -2.30 7.10
CA ILE A 70 5.25 -1.18 6.16
C ILE A 70 6.04 0.02 6.70
N GLU A 71 5.89 0.38 7.98
CA GLU A 71 6.66 1.48 8.58
C GLU A 71 8.15 1.16 8.62
N THR A 72 8.53 -0.07 8.96
CA THR A 72 9.93 -0.51 8.94
C THR A 72 10.51 -0.38 7.53
N LEU A 73 9.77 -0.82 6.51
CA LEU A 73 10.18 -0.66 5.12
C LEU A 73 10.32 0.83 4.74
N TYR A 74 9.36 1.67 5.11
CA TYR A 74 9.43 3.12 4.89
C TYR A 74 10.70 3.72 5.50
N HIS A 75 11.04 3.35 6.74
CA HIS A 75 12.26 3.84 7.41
C HIS A 75 13.54 3.37 6.72
N LEU A 76 13.61 2.10 6.30
CA LEU A 76 14.77 1.54 5.61
C LEU A 76 14.98 2.16 4.22
N THR A 77 13.89 2.44 3.51
CA THR A 77 13.91 3.02 2.15
C THR A 77 13.86 4.55 2.14
N LYS A 78 13.65 5.18 3.31
CA LYS A 78 13.48 6.63 3.48
C LYS A 78 12.37 7.22 2.59
N GLY A 79 11.34 6.43 2.27
CA GLY A 79 10.25 6.84 1.38
C GLY A 79 10.64 7.01 -0.10
N GLU A 80 11.84 6.56 -0.50
CA GLU A 80 12.35 6.73 -1.87
C GLU A 80 12.13 5.51 -2.78
N ALA A 81 11.67 4.37 -2.24
CA ALA A 81 11.35 3.21 -3.07
C ALA A 81 10.05 3.42 -3.85
N ILE A 82 9.98 2.84 -5.04
CA ILE A 82 8.74 2.68 -5.80
C ILE A 82 8.04 1.44 -5.24
N VAL A 83 6.81 1.61 -4.77
CA VAL A 83 6.02 0.54 -4.17
C VAL A 83 4.86 0.19 -5.09
N ALA A 84 4.90 -1.01 -5.63
CA ALA A 84 3.73 -1.65 -6.23
C ALA A 84 2.96 -2.41 -5.14
N THR A 85 1.66 -2.56 -5.32
CA THR A 85 0.88 -3.42 -4.41
C THR A 85 -0.02 -4.36 -5.17
N GLU A 86 -0.18 -5.53 -4.57
CA GLU A 86 -1.35 -6.36 -4.76
C GLU A 86 -2.62 -5.72 -4.17
N VAL A 87 -3.77 -6.39 -4.26
CA VAL A 87 -5.07 -5.87 -3.79
C VAL A 87 -5.54 -6.60 -2.53
N GLY A 88 -6.00 -5.84 -1.53
CA GLY A 88 -6.47 -6.39 -0.26
C GLY A 88 -6.13 -5.48 0.93
N GLN A 89 -6.00 -6.06 2.12
CA GLN A 89 -5.63 -5.28 3.31
C GLN A 89 -4.20 -4.74 3.23
N ASN A 90 -3.27 -5.50 2.62
CA ASN A 90 -1.89 -5.08 2.34
C ASN A 90 -1.82 -3.78 1.53
N GLN A 91 -2.71 -3.61 0.55
CA GLN A 91 -2.84 -2.39 -0.25
C GLN A 91 -3.17 -1.18 0.63
N MET A 92 -4.13 -1.35 1.53
CA MET A 92 -4.58 -0.28 2.41
C MET A 92 -3.51 0.11 3.43
N TRP A 93 -2.89 -0.86 4.10
CA TRP A 93 -1.81 -0.58 5.05
C TRP A 93 -0.61 0.07 4.37
N THR A 94 -0.30 -0.30 3.12
CA THR A 94 0.74 0.38 2.33
C THR A 94 0.37 1.85 2.11
N ALA A 95 -0.85 2.13 1.65
CA ALA A 95 -1.32 3.50 1.43
C ALA A 95 -1.39 4.33 2.72
N GLN A 96 -1.65 3.69 3.86
CA GLN A 96 -1.79 4.30 5.16
C GLN A 96 -0.44 4.60 5.84
N PHE A 97 0.50 3.64 5.80
CA PHE A 97 1.72 3.67 6.64
C PHE A 97 3.02 3.91 5.86
N TYR A 98 3.02 3.81 4.52
CA TYR A 98 4.18 4.20 3.71
C TYR A 98 4.02 5.64 3.22
N LYS A 99 4.91 6.55 3.65
CA LYS A 99 4.82 7.97 3.29
C LYS A 99 5.49 8.22 1.94
N PHE A 100 4.69 8.40 0.90
CA PHE A 100 5.16 8.69 -0.46
C PHE A 100 5.46 10.18 -0.63
N HIS A 101 6.67 10.52 -1.08
CA HIS A 101 7.11 11.90 -1.28
C HIS A 101 6.99 12.40 -2.73
N LYS A 102 6.85 11.48 -3.69
CA LYS A 102 6.89 11.77 -5.13
C LYS A 102 5.74 11.07 -5.85
N PRO A 103 5.19 11.68 -6.93
CA PRO A 103 4.26 10.97 -7.80
C PRO A 103 4.95 9.73 -8.41
N ASN A 104 4.13 8.79 -8.90
CA ASN A 104 4.60 7.55 -9.54
C ASN A 104 5.44 6.61 -8.64
N HIS A 105 5.44 6.83 -7.32
CA HIS A 105 6.07 5.92 -6.34
C HIS A 105 5.07 4.98 -5.67
N PHE A 106 3.77 5.14 -5.92
CA PHE A 106 2.72 4.23 -5.47
C PHE A 106 1.96 3.70 -6.69
N ILE A 107 2.19 2.44 -7.04
CA ILE A 107 1.65 1.80 -8.25
C ILE A 107 0.66 0.73 -7.82
N THR A 108 -0.64 0.99 -7.95
CA THR A 108 -1.66 0.11 -7.41
C THR A 108 -2.91 0.04 -8.30
N SER A 109 -3.59 -1.09 -8.31
CA SER A 109 -4.87 -1.26 -9.01
C SER A 109 -6.01 -0.71 -8.15
N GLY A 110 -6.40 0.54 -8.39
CA GLY A 110 -7.47 1.22 -7.65
C GLY A 110 -8.87 0.90 -8.18
N GLY A 111 -9.19 1.37 -9.40
CA GLY A 111 -10.56 1.31 -9.92
C GLY A 111 -11.09 -0.09 -10.18
N LEU A 112 -10.29 -0.96 -10.82
CA LEU A 112 -10.66 -2.36 -11.07
C LEU A 112 -10.39 -3.25 -9.86
N GLY A 113 -9.40 -2.92 -9.03
CA GLY A 113 -9.02 -3.76 -7.88
C GLY A 113 -8.55 -5.15 -8.29
N CYS A 114 -7.70 -5.25 -9.32
CA CYS A 114 -7.24 -6.53 -9.86
C CYS A 114 -6.14 -7.16 -8.98
N MET A 115 -6.44 -8.30 -8.35
CA MET A 115 -5.44 -9.16 -7.71
C MET A 115 -4.49 -9.78 -8.75
N GLY A 116 -3.22 -10.00 -8.39
CA GLY A 116 -2.14 -10.43 -9.27
C GLY A 116 -1.46 -9.28 -10.02
N TYR A 117 -1.78 -8.02 -9.70
CA TYR A 117 -1.28 -6.84 -10.39
C TYR A 117 0.11 -6.41 -9.91
N GLY A 118 0.35 -6.48 -8.60
CA GLY A 118 1.50 -5.86 -7.92
C GLY A 118 2.83 -6.37 -8.43
N PHE A 119 2.98 -7.69 -8.51
CA PHE A 119 4.24 -8.29 -8.91
C PHE A 119 4.63 -7.99 -10.38
N PRO A 120 3.78 -8.23 -11.41
CA PRO A 120 4.07 -7.79 -12.78
C PRO A 120 4.29 -6.28 -12.91
N ALA A 121 3.52 -5.46 -12.19
CA ALA A 121 3.69 -4.00 -12.20
C ALA A 121 5.05 -3.59 -11.62
N SER A 122 5.53 -4.27 -10.57
CA SER A 122 6.85 -4.05 -9.98
C SER A 122 7.98 -4.36 -10.95
N ILE A 123 7.84 -5.42 -11.75
CA ILE A 123 8.80 -5.78 -12.82
C ILE A 123 8.88 -4.66 -13.84
N GLY A 124 7.73 -4.19 -14.35
CA GLY A 124 7.67 -3.08 -15.28
C GLY A 124 8.27 -1.78 -14.72
N ALA A 125 7.96 -1.46 -13.46
CA ALA A 125 8.52 -0.29 -12.78
C ALA A 125 10.05 -0.39 -12.61
N LYS A 126 10.58 -1.57 -12.30
CA LYS A 126 12.03 -1.80 -12.18
C LYS A 126 12.74 -1.69 -13.53
N VAL A 127 12.12 -2.14 -14.61
CA VAL A 127 12.64 -1.92 -15.98
C VAL A 127 12.65 -0.44 -16.33
N ALA A 128 11.59 0.30 -15.99
CA ALA A 128 11.52 1.74 -16.26
C ALA A 128 12.46 2.58 -15.38
N CYS A 129 12.82 2.08 -14.19
CA CYS A 129 13.64 2.76 -13.19
C CYS A 129 14.72 1.81 -12.64
N PRO A 130 15.73 1.42 -13.44
CA PRO A 130 16.69 0.37 -13.08
C PRO A 130 17.49 0.67 -11.82
N ASP A 131 17.78 1.95 -11.53
CA ASP A 131 18.57 2.36 -10.36
C ASP A 131 17.74 2.49 -9.06
N LYS A 132 16.40 2.40 -9.16
CA LYS A 132 15.52 2.54 -8.00
C LYS A 132 15.26 1.22 -7.30
N ILE A 133 15.08 1.28 -5.98
CA ILE A 133 14.50 0.18 -5.23
C ILE A 133 13.03 0.08 -5.62
N VAL A 134 12.61 -1.10 -6.08
CA VAL A 134 11.22 -1.39 -6.40
C VAL A 134 10.73 -2.55 -5.56
N VAL A 135 9.64 -2.33 -4.85
CA VAL A 135 9.07 -3.27 -3.89
C VAL A 135 7.62 -3.58 -4.27
N ASP A 136 7.27 -4.86 -4.31
CA ASP A 136 5.88 -5.33 -4.34
C ASP A 136 5.44 -5.70 -2.91
N ILE A 137 4.38 -5.07 -2.42
CA ILE A 137 3.72 -5.45 -1.18
C ILE A 137 2.51 -6.32 -1.50
N ALA A 138 2.65 -7.61 -1.20
CA ALA A 138 1.71 -8.62 -1.58
C ALA A 138 0.88 -9.18 -0.41
N GLY A 139 -0.34 -9.60 -0.70
CA GLY A 139 -1.06 -10.61 0.09
C GLY A 139 -0.82 -12.00 -0.53
N ASP A 140 -0.82 -13.05 0.29
CA ASP A 140 -0.51 -14.43 -0.11
C ASP A 140 -1.45 -14.98 -1.18
N GLY A 141 -2.75 -14.66 -1.12
CA GLY A 141 -3.69 -15.04 -2.18
C GLY A 141 -3.46 -14.30 -3.51
N SER A 142 -2.99 -13.05 -3.46
CA SER A 142 -2.84 -12.21 -4.65
C SER A 142 -1.57 -12.52 -5.42
N ILE A 143 -0.44 -12.69 -4.71
CA ILE A 143 0.83 -13.04 -5.35
C ILE A 143 0.75 -14.37 -6.11
N GLN A 144 -0.05 -15.33 -5.59
CA GLN A 144 -0.25 -16.62 -6.26
C GLN A 144 -0.86 -16.51 -7.65
N MET A 145 -1.62 -15.45 -7.94
CA MET A 145 -2.29 -15.31 -9.23
C MET A 145 -1.29 -15.12 -10.38
N ASN A 146 -0.13 -14.50 -10.12
CA ASN A 146 0.92 -14.26 -11.11
C ASN A 146 2.33 -14.62 -10.61
N ILE A 147 2.45 -15.61 -9.72
CA ILE A 147 3.74 -16.02 -9.13
C ILE A 147 4.71 -16.57 -10.19
N GLN A 148 4.21 -17.06 -11.33
CA GLN A 148 5.03 -17.53 -12.45
C GLN A 148 5.95 -16.44 -13.03
N GLU A 149 5.65 -15.15 -12.79
CA GLU A 149 6.51 -14.05 -13.23
C GLU A 149 7.86 -14.00 -12.48
N LEU A 150 8.07 -14.86 -11.48
CA LEU A 150 9.41 -15.13 -10.94
C LEU A 150 10.36 -15.60 -12.04
N ALA A 151 9.88 -16.42 -12.99
CA ALA A 151 10.66 -16.82 -14.15
C ALA A 151 11.07 -15.61 -14.98
N THR A 152 10.13 -14.70 -15.27
CA THR A 152 10.37 -13.47 -16.02
C THR A 152 11.40 -12.59 -15.31
N ALA A 153 11.23 -12.34 -14.02
CA ALA A 153 12.13 -11.48 -13.25
C ALA A 153 13.55 -12.05 -13.14
N VAL A 154 13.69 -13.34 -12.83
CA VAL A 154 15.00 -14.00 -12.70
C VAL A 154 15.69 -14.13 -14.06
N GLN A 155 14.99 -14.61 -15.09
CA GLN A 155 15.57 -14.79 -16.43
C GLN A 155 16.15 -13.48 -17.00
N ASN A 156 15.51 -12.36 -16.69
CA ASN A 156 15.91 -11.03 -17.19
C ASN A 156 16.73 -10.22 -16.17
N ASN A 157 17.15 -10.82 -15.04
CA ASN A 157 17.89 -10.14 -13.96
C ASN A 157 17.22 -8.84 -13.46
N ILE A 158 15.88 -8.87 -13.29
CA ILE A 158 15.08 -7.73 -12.84
C ILE A 158 14.90 -7.83 -11.33
N HIS A 159 15.79 -7.19 -10.58
CA HIS A 159 15.92 -7.34 -9.12
C HIS A 159 14.84 -6.61 -8.30
N VAL A 160 13.58 -7.03 -8.44
CA VAL A 160 12.44 -6.57 -7.61
C VAL A 160 12.42 -7.25 -6.25
N LYS A 161 11.82 -6.58 -5.25
CA LYS A 161 11.67 -7.10 -3.88
C LYS A 161 10.20 -7.38 -3.60
N VAL A 162 9.86 -8.62 -3.26
CA VAL A 162 8.47 -9.03 -2.97
C VAL A 162 8.35 -9.27 -1.47
N ILE A 163 7.46 -8.54 -0.82
CA ILE A 163 7.16 -8.68 0.61
C ILE A 163 5.73 -9.17 0.75
N ILE A 164 5.57 -10.44 1.11
CA ILE A 164 4.28 -11.09 1.27
C ILE A 164 3.83 -10.94 2.73
N LEU A 165 2.74 -10.20 2.95
CA LEU A 165 2.05 -10.11 4.24
C LEU A 165 1.09 -11.29 4.39
N ASN A 166 1.66 -12.47 4.60
CA ASN A 166 0.97 -13.75 4.58
C ASN A 166 0.13 -13.97 5.83
N ASN A 167 -1.18 -13.99 5.64
CA ASN A 167 -2.12 -14.30 6.71
C ASN A 167 -2.95 -15.54 6.43
N SER A 168 -2.71 -16.25 5.32
CA SER A 168 -3.46 -17.46 4.92
C SER A 168 -4.94 -17.20 4.67
N TYR A 169 -5.33 -15.95 4.36
CA TYR A 169 -6.70 -15.56 4.07
C TYR A 169 -6.77 -14.56 2.91
N LEU A 170 -7.91 -14.54 2.24
CA LEU A 170 -8.37 -13.36 1.50
C LEU A 170 -8.80 -12.28 2.50
N GLY A 171 -7.81 -11.62 3.12
CA GLY A 171 -7.97 -10.83 4.35
C GLY A 171 -9.03 -9.73 4.29
N MET A 172 -9.16 -9.06 3.14
CA MET A 172 -10.18 -8.00 2.95
C MET A 172 -11.59 -8.60 2.97
N VAL A 173 -11.82 -9.69 2.22
CA VAL A 173 -13.12 -10.39 2.22
C VAL A 173 -13.42 -10.98 3.60
N ARG A 174 -12.40 -11.54 4.28
CA ARG A 174 -12.53 -12.03 5.65
C ARG A 174 -12.95 -10.92 6.63
N GLN A 175 -12.38 -9.71 6.53
CA GLN A 175 -12.76 -8.58 7.38
C GLN A 175 -14.25 -8.23 7.21
N TRP A 176 -14.75 -8.22 5.97
CA TRP A 176 -16.16 -7.96 5.70
C TRP A 176 -17.06 -9.09 6.23
N GLN A 177 -16.67 -10.35 6.06
CA GLN A 177 -17.38 -11.51 6.61
C GLN A 177 -17.44 -11.46 8.15
N GLU A 178 -16.37 -11.02 8.79
CA GLU A 178 -16.33 -10.82 10.25
C GLU A 178 -17.27 -9.72 10.71
N LEU A 179 -17.27 -8.55 10.05
CA LEU A 179 -18.02 -7.37 10.47
C LEU A 179 -19.52 -7.45 10.15
N PHE A 180 -19.88 -8.01 8.99
CA PHE A 180 -21.25 -7.90 8.46
C PHE A 180 -21.96 -9.25 8.29
N TYR A 181 -21.26 -10.37 8.50
CA TYR A 181 -21.81 -11.71 8.27
C TYR A 181 -21.50 -12.66 9.43
N GLU A 182 -21.43 -12.15 10.66
CA GLU A 182 -21.31 -12.96 11.89
C GLU A 182 -20.13 -13.96 11.85
N LYS A 183 -19.00 -13.58 11.24
CA LYS A 183 -17.81 -14.44 11.09
C LYS A 183 -18.06 -15.72 10.27
N ARG A 184 -19.08 -15.71 9.39
CA ARG A 184 -19.32 -16.80 8.43
C ARG A 184 -18.30 -16.74 7.30
N TYR A 185 -17.13 -17.32 7.53
CA TYR A 185 -16.03 -17.33 6.57
C TYR A 185 -16.32 -18.28 5.40
N SER A 186 -16.73 -17.73 4.26
CA SER A 186 -17.05 -18.49 3.05
C SER A 186 -15.90 -18.39 2.05
N HIS A 187 -15.16 -19.50 1.88
CA HIS A 187 -14.05 -19.65 0.92
C HIS A 187 -12.97 -18.56 0.96
N THR A 188 -12.74 -17.98 2.14
CA THR A 188 -11.70 -16.97 2.36
C THR A 188 -10.45 -17.52 3.03
N TYR A 189 -10.52 -18.67 3.68
CA TYR A 189 -9.36 -19.35 4.25
C TYR A 189 -8.59 -20.08 3.15
N LEU A 190 -7.32 -19.72 2.98
CA LEU A 190 -6.40 -20.35 2.05
C LEU A 190 -5.73 -21.53 2.76
N SER A 191 -6.49 -22.62 2.89
CA SER A 191 -6.06 -23.84 3.61
C SER A 191 -4.82 -24.51 3.02
N TYR A 192 -4.49 -24.19 1.77
CA TYR A 192 -3.29 -24.66 1.10
C TYR A 192 -2.67 -23.51 0.30
N ALA A 193 -1.44 -23.14 0.67
CA ALA A 193 -0.56 -22.28 -0.09
C ALA A 193 0.79 -23.00 -0.22
N PRO A 194 1.50 -22.89 -1.35
CA PRO A 194 2.81 -23.48 -1.47
C PRO A 194 3.79 -22.78 -0.53
N ASP A 195 4.92 -23.43 -0.27
CA ASP A 195 6.02 -22.79 0.42
C ASP A 195 6.65 -21.73 -0.50
N PHE A 196 6.31 -20.47 -0.26
CA PHE A 196 6.79 -19.34 -1.07
C PHE A 196 8.31 -19.20 -1.09
N VAL A 197 9.01 -19.62 -0.02
CA VAL A 197 10.49 -19.59 0.03
C VAL A 197 11.05 -20.64 -0.93
N LYS A 198 10.58 -21.88 -0.83
CA LYS A 198 11.00 -22.95 -1.74
C LYS A 198 10.63 -22.65 -3.20
N LEU A 199 9.48 -22.02 -3.41
CA LEU A 199 9.04 -21.62 -4.74
C LEU A 199 9.95 -20.53 -5.34
N ALA A 200 10.34 -19.53 -4.54
CA ALA A 200 11.33 -18.53 -4.94
C ALA A 200 12.67 -19.19 -5.33
N GLU A 201 13.17 -20.09 -4.48
CA GLU A 201 14.41 -20.83 -4.72
C GLU A 201 14.34 -21.70 -5.99
N ALA A 202 13.18 -22.34 -6.25
CA ALA A 202 12.97 -23.14 -7.45
C ALA A 202 13.05 -22.32 -8.76
N TYR A 203 12.70 -21.04 -8.71
CA TYR A 203 12.89 -20.11 -9.84
C TYR A 203 14.26 -19.44 -9.87
N GLY A 204 15.12 -19.66 -8.88
CA GLY A 204 16.44 -19.01 -8.76
C GLY A 204 16.43 -17.64 -8.06
N ALA A 205 15.33 -17.27 -7.41
CA ALA A 205 15.22 -16.09 -6.54
C ALA A 205 15.66 -16.40 -5.11
N VAL A 206 15.92 -15.37 -4.30
CA VAL A 206 16.27 -15.52 -2.88
C VAL A 206 15.01 -15.46 -2.03
N GLY A 207 14.65 -16.58 -1.39
CA GLY A 207 13.54 -16.67 -0.45
C GLY A 207 13.95 -16.43 1.01
N MET A 208 13.07 -15.80 1.78
CA MET A 208 13.23 -15.55 3.23
C MET A 208 11.91 -15.77 3.94
N ARG A 209 11.92 -16.40 5.11
CA ARG A 209 10.75 -16.58 5.97
C ARG A 209 10.92 -15.77 7.24
N VAL A 210 9.87 -15.05 7.62
CA VAL A 210 9.79 -14.25 8.84
C VAL A 210 8.58 -14.73 9.63
N THR A 211 8.79 -15.10 10.88
CA THR A 211 7.74 -15.61 11.79
C THR A 211 7.67 -14.84 13.11
N LYS A 212 8.66 -14.00 13.41
CA LYS A 212 8.71 -13.19 14.64
C LYS A 212 8.98 -11.71 14.35
N PRO A 213 8.51 -10.78 15.20
CA PRO A 213 8.73 -9.35 15.01
C PRO A 213 10.21 -8.94 14.88
N GLU A 214 11.11 -9.53 15.68
CA GLU A 214 12.54 -9.23 15.66
C GLU A 214 13.24 -9.63 14.35
N GLU A 215 12.63 -10.52 13.56
CA GLU A 215 13.15 -11.00 12.27
C GLU A 215 12.78 -10.06 11.12
N VAL A 216 11.78 -9.18 11.29
CA VAL A 216 11.24 -8.31 10.22
C VAL A 216 12.33 -7.40 9.66
N LYS A 217 12.96 -6.58 10.52
CA LYS A 217 13.97 -5.62 10.07
C LYS A 217 15.17 -6.30 9.41
N PRO A 218 15.81 -7.33 10.01
CA PRO A 218 16.92 -8.04 9.36
C PRO A 218 16.55 -8.66 8.00
N ALA A 219 15.34 -9.23 7.87
CA ALA A 219 14.89 -9.81 6.61
C ALA A 219 14.67 -8.74 5.53
N LEU A 220 14.07 -7.61 5.89
CA LEU A 220 13.89 -6.49 4.95
C LEU A 220 15.24 -5.90 4.51
N GLU A 221 16.20 -5.69 5.43
CA GLU A 221 17.56 -5.23 5.10
C GLU A 221 18.27 -6.19 4.14
N LYS A 222 18.17 -7.51 4.41
CA LYS A 222 18.73 -8.54 3.54
C LYS A 222 18.07 -8.54 2.17
N ALA A 223 16.74 -8.45 2.09
CA ALA A 223 16.02 -8.42 0.81
C ALA A 223 16.41 -7.18 -0.01
N LEU A 224 16.45 -6.01 0.61
CA LEU A 224 16.80 -4.74 -0.05
C LEU A 224 18.23 -4.75 -0.60
N SER A 225 19.18 -5.38 0.10
CA SER A 225 20.60 -5.48 -0.31
C SER A 225 20.90 -6.63 -1.26
N THR A 226 19.96 -7.55 -1.50
CA THR A 226 20.18 -8.71 -2.38
C THR A 226 20.29 -8.28 -3.84
N GLU A 227 21.35 -8.69 -4.54
CA GLU A 227 21.52 -8.47 -6.00
C GLU A 227 20.82 -9.57 -6.83
N ASN A 228 19.55 -9.80 -6.52
CA ASN A 228 18.65 -10.74 -7.19
C ASN A 228 17.20 -10.35 -6.85
N VAL A 229 16.22 -11.06 -7.40
CA VAL A 229 14.84 -11.06 -6.88
C VAL A 229 14.86 -11.56 -5.44
N GLY A 230 14.34 -10.76 -4.51
CA GLY A 230 14.23 -11.12 -3.10
C GLY A 230 12.77 -11.28 -2.70
N LEU A 231 12.38 -12.43 -2.15
CA LEU A 231 11.02 -12.71 -1.71
C LEU A 231 11.00 -12.98 -0.20
N VAL A 232 10.20 -12.22 0.54
CA VAL A 232 10.06 -12.32 1.99
C VAL A 232 8.63 -12.76 2.33
N ASP A 233 8.48 -13.99 2.83
CA ASP A 233 7.23 -14.56 3.35
C ASP A 233 7.08 -14.20 4.83
N ILE A 234 6.28 -13.17 5.14
CA ILE A 234 6.03 -12.70 6.51
C ILE A 234 4.75 -13.33 7.02
N ARG A 235 4.88 -14.30 7.93
CA ARG A 235 3.74 -14.96 8.58
C ARG A 235 3.21 -14.10 9.71
N ARG A 236 1.91 -13.80 9.65
CA ARG A 236 1.21 -13.00 10.66
C ARG A 236 -0.16 -13.57 11.01
N PRO A 237 -0.75 -13.17 12.14
CA PRO A 237 -2.12 -13.51 12.48
C PRO A 237 -3.14 -13.01 11.43
N PRO A 238 -4.21 -13.77 11.17
CA PRO A 238 -5.25 -13.41 10.20
C PRO A 238 -6.22 -12.34 10.66
N GLU A 239 -6.34 -12.09 11.96
CA GLU A 239 -7.43 -11.31 12.54
C GLU A 239 -7.30 -9.80 12.33
N GLU A 240 -6.11 -9.30 11.98
CA GLU A 240 -5.85 -7.87 11.84
C GLU A 240 -6.81 -7.22 10.82
N LYS A 241 -7.30 -6.01 11.14
CA LYS A 241 -8.28 -5.27 10.32
C LYS A 241 -7.70 -3.94 9.86
N VAL A 242 -8.21 -3.45 8.73
CA VAL A 242 -7.91 -2.11 8.22
C VAL A 242 -8.90 -1.14 8.83
N PHE A 243 -8.37 -0.13 9.50
CA PHE A 243 -9.11 1.00 10.04
C PHE A 243 -8.33 2.31 9.79
N PRO A 244 -8.98 3.48 9.81
CA PRO A 244 -10.44 3.68 9.91
C PRO A 244 -11.18 3.15 8.68
N MET A 245 -12.49 2.88 8.83
CA MET A 245 -13.33 2.35 7.75
C MET A 245 -14.66 3.09 7.69
N VAL A 246 -15.06 3.55 6.50
CA VAL A 246 -16.42 4.05 6.24
C VAL A 246 -17.21 2.93 5.55
N PRO A 247 -18.34 2.47 6.13
CA PRO A 247 -19.19 1.48 5.48
C PRO A 247 -19.69 1.94 4.11
N ALA A 248 -19.93 0.99 3.21
CA ALA A 248 -20.44 1.31 1.88
C ALA A 248 -21.80 2.03 1.98
N GLY A 249 -21.90 3.18 1.32
CA GLY A 249 -23.12 4.01 1.32
C GLY A 249 -23.24 4.99 2.49
N SER A 250 -22.39 4.90 3.51
CA SER A 250 -22.37 5.86 4.62
C SER A 250 -21.60 7.15 4.27
N PRO A 251 -21.96 8.29 4.91
CA PRO A 251 -21.17 9.51 4.79
C PRO A 251 -19.80 9.37 5.46
N ILE A 252 -18.82 10.18 5.04
CA ILE A 252 -17.45 10.17 5.60
C ILE A 252 -17.41 10.53 7.09
N THR A 253 -18.48 11.11 7.64
CA THR A 253 -18.63 11.40 9.07
C THR A 253 -18.95 10.17 9.92
N GLU A 254 -19.34 9.05 9.30
CA GLU A 254 -19.67 7.77 9.99
C GLU A 254 -18.51 6.78 9.88
N MET A 255 -17.31 7.21 10.27
CA MET A 255 -16.14 6.34 10.33
C MET A 255 -16.21 5.38 11.52
N ILE A 256 -16.00 4.10 11.24
CA ILE A 256 -15.65 3.09 12.25
C ILE A 256 -14.16 3.24 12.58
N LEU A 257 -13.88 3.45 13.85
CA LEU A 257 -12.53 3.59 14.41
C LEU A 257 -12.16 2.36 15.24
N VAL A 258 -10.87 2.18 15.52
CA VAL A 258 -10.33 1.18 16.46
C VAL A 258 -10.59 1.60 17.89
#